data_AF-B1WUE1-F1
#
_entry.id   AF-B1WUE1-F1
#
_cell.length_a   1.000
_cell.length_b   1.000
_cell.length_c   1.000
_cell.angle_alpha   90.00
_cell.angle_beta   90.00
_cell.angle_gamma   90.00
#
_symmetry.space_group_name_H-M   'P 1'
#
loop_
_entity.id
_entity.type
_entity.pdbx_description
1 polymer ?
#
loop_
_entity_poly.entity_id
_entity_poly.type
_entity_poly.pdbx_seq_one_letter_code
_entity_poly.pdbx_strand_id
1 'polypeptide(L)'
;MVRLWIVESITMSNLERIESVKAGYLGGMAFTVAYVLILAINYSTWDVSVADVITLGVKVAIAFISGFLFAVTYRYIIRTDNNGHLKDGAVLAFGLVRGLVPVELSSDIFHHLGQFAILGIESIICFMVARVCLEFAFKRGWIKLFS
;
A
#
# COMPACT_ATOMS: atom_id res chain seq x y z
N MET A 1 -39.01 -10.69 -15.15
CA MET A 1 -37.87 -11.57 -14.83
C MET A 1 -36.53 -10.91 -15.18
N VAL A 2 -36.29 -10.46 -16.42
CA VAL A 2 -35.02 -9.77 -16.83
C VAL A 2 -34.67 -8.53 -15.99
N ARG A 3 -35.65 -7.70 -15.61
CA ARG A 3 -35.41 -6.54 -14.72
C ARG A 3 -34.91 -6.92 -13.33
N LEU A 4 -35.31 -8.08 -12.79
CA LEU A 4 -34.83 -8.54 -11.48
C LEU A 4 -33.35 -8.97 -11.57
N TRP A 5 -32.97 -9.68 -12.64
CA TRP A 5 -31.58 -10.05 -12.92
C TRP A 5 -30.66 -8.85 -13.16
N ILE A 6 -31.15 -7.80 -13.83
CA ILE A 6 -30.37 -6.56 -14.05
C ILE A 6 -30.18 -5.81 -12.73
N VAL A 7 -31.22 -5.68 -11.90
CA VAL A 7 -31.10 -5.00 -10.60
C VAL A 7 -30.15 -5.79 -9.68
N GLU A 8 -30.27 -7.12 -9.64
CA GLU A 8 -29.41 -7.98 -8.82
C GLU A 8 -27.94 -7.86 -9.24
N SER A 9 -27.63 -7.92 -10.55
CA SER A 9 -26.25 -7.76 -11.04
C SER A 9 -25.66 -6.37 -10.77
N ILE A 10 -26.46 -5.30 -10.85
CA ILE A 10 -26.01 -3.93 -10.50
C ILE A 10 -25.75 -3.81 -8.99
N THR A 11 -26.61 -4.42 -8.15
CA THR A 11 -26.42 -4.38 -6.68
C THR A 11 -25.18 -5.17 -6.25
N MET A 12 -24.91 -6.33 -6.85
CA MET A 12 -23.69 -7.10 -6.59
C MET A 12 -22.42 -6.34 -7.02
N SER A 13 -22.46 -5.66 -8.18
CA SER A 13 -21.35 -4.81 -8.63
C SER A 13 -21.06 -3.64 -7.66
N ASN A 14 -22.09 -2.99 -7.12
CA ASN A 14 -21.92 -1.89 -6.18
C ASN A 14 -21.36 -2.36 -4.82
N LEU A 15 -21.76 -3.55 -4.35
CA LEU A 15 -21.23 -4.14 -3.12
C LEU A 15 -19.74 -4.47 -3.23
N GLU A 16 -19.30 -5.02 -4.37
CA GLU A 16 -17.88 -5.30 -4.61
C GLU A 16 -17.01 -4.04 -4.60
N ARG A 17 -17.54 -2.93 -5.12
CA ARG A 17 -16.87 -1.63 -5.13
C ARG A 17 -16.67 -1.09 -3.72
N ILE A 18 -17.68 -1.21 -2.86
CA ILE A 18 -17.62 -0.78 -1.45
C ILE A 18 -16.58 -1.61 -0.67
N GLU A 19 -16.58 -2.93 -0.85
CA GLU A 19 -15.58 -3.80 -0.21
C GLU A 19 -14.14 -3.48 -0.69
N SER A 20 -13.98 -3.07 -1.96
CA SER A 20 -12.69 -2.63 -2.49
C SER A 20 -12.22 -1.32 -1.85
N VAL A 21 -13.12 -0.34 -1.71
CA VAL A 21 -12.81 0.94 -1.03
C VAL A 21 -12.46 0.70 0.44
N LYS A 22 -13.16 -0.22 1.12
CA LYS A 22 -12.87 -0.59 2.50
C LYS A 22 -11.49 -1.23 2.65
N ALA A 23 -11.13 -2.14 1.74
CA ALA A 23 -9.79 -2.71 1.67
C ALA A 23 -8.73 -1.63 1.42
N GLY A 24 -8.99 -0.75 0.45
CA GLY A 24 -8.17 0.43 0.16
C GLY A 24 -7.91 1.28 1.40
N TYR A 25 -8.96 1.65 2.12
CA TYR A 25 -8.86 2.49 3.31
C TYR A 25 -8.01 1.85 4.41
N LEU A 26 -8.23 0.57 4.70
CA LEU A 26 -7.45 -0.19 5.68
C LEU A 26 -5.98 -0.28 5.29
N GLY A 27 -5.68 -0.55 4.02
CA GLY A 27 -4.30 -0.59 3.53
C GLY A 27 -3.61 0.77 3.51
N GLY A 28 -4.34 1.83 3.14
CA GLY A 28 -3.85 3.20 3.22
C GLY A 28 -3.47 3.59 4.66
N MET A 29 -4.35 3.32 5.63
CA MET A 29 -4.07 3.55 7.05
C MET A 29 -2.88 2.74 7.54
N ALA A 30 -2.85 1.43 7.26
CA ALA A 30 -1.75 0.57 7.69
C ALA A 30 -0.40 1.05 7.13
N PHE A 31 -0.38 1.43 5.85
CA PHE A 31 0.80 1.98 5.21
C PHE A 31 1.22 3.29 5.85
N THR A 32 0.29 4.24 6.05
CA THR A 32 0.60 5.53 6.66
C THR A 32 1.16 5.38 8.07
N VAL A 33 0.59 4.49 8.89
CA VAL A 33 1.09 4.21 10.24
C VAL A 33 2.51 3.64 10.17
N ALA A 34 2.77 2.66 9.30
CA ALA A 34 4.10 2.11 9.10
C ALA A 34 5.11 3.19 8.66
N TYR A 35 4.71 4.04 7.72
CA TYR A 35 5.56 5.14 7.22
C TYR A 35 5.87 6.18 8.29
N VAL A 36 4.89 6.56 9.11
CA VAL A 36 5.08 7.50 10.22
C VAL A 36 6.01 6.92 11.29
N LEU A 37 5.90 5.62 11.59
CA LEU A 37 6.82 4.94 12.51
C LEU A 37 8.26 4.96 11.97
N ILE A 38 8.46 4.64 10.70
CA ILE A 38 9.77 4.71 10.06
C ILE A 38 10.32 6.14 10.10
N LEU A 39 9.47 7.14 9.82
CA LEU A 39 9.88 8.55 9.89
C LEU A 39 10.32 8.95 11.31
N ALA A 40 9.61 8.49 12.34
CA ALA A 40 9.97 8.74 13.74
C ALA A 40 11.32 8.10 14.12
N ILE A 41 11.59 6.89 13.64
CA ILE A 41 12.89 6.20 13.85
C ILE A 41 14.02 6.97 13.15
N ASN A 42 13.80 7.40 11.91
CA ASN A 42 14.77 8.17 11.14
C ASN A 42 15.10 9.52 11.79
N TYR A 43 14.08 10.23 12.30
CA TYR A 43 14.26 11.46 13.04
C TYR A 43 15.18 11.27 14.26
N SER A 44 14.96 10.19 15.02
CA SER A 44 15.79 9.89 16.21
C SER A 44 17.22 9.44 15.89
N THR A 45 17.47 8.88 14.70
CA THR A 45 18.75 8.23 14.36
C THR A 45 19.68 9.14 13.56
N TRP A 46 19.13 9.94 12.64
CA TRP A 46 19.92 10.68 11.66
C TRP A 46 19.70 12.20 11.68
N ASP A 47 19.01 12.71 12.72
CA ASP A 47 18.70 14.14 12.88
C ASP A 47 18.16 14.76 11.57
N VAL A 48 17.30 14.01 10.90
CA VAL A 48 16.70 14.43 9.64
C VAL A 48 15.75 15.56 9.97
N SER A 49 16.14 16.80 9.63
CA SER A 49 15.32 17.98 9.85
C SER A 49 13.89 17.74 9.36
N VAL A 50 12.92 18.02 10.23
CA VAL A 50 11.50 17.96 9.89
C VAL A 50 11.26 18.89 8.71
N ALA A 51 11.00 18.29 7.55
CA ALA A 51 10.61 19.04 6.38
C ALA A 51 9.34 19.85 6.70
N ASP A 52 9.19 21.01 6.05
CA ASP A 52 8.07 21.93 6.24
C ASP A 52 6.72 21.21 6.30
N VAL A 53 5.78 21.72 7.10
CA VAL A 53 4.49 21.05 7.41
C VAL A 53 3.73 20.66 6.15
N ILE A 54 3.82 21.50 5.11
CA ILE A 54 3.27 21.26 3.77
C ILE A 54 3.90 20.01 3.13
N THR A 55 5.23 19.91 3.14
CA THR A 55 5.95 18.77 2.55
C THR A 55 5.72 17.46 3.31
N LEU A 56 5.60 17.52 4.64
CA LEU A 56 5.20 16.37 5.45
C LEU A 56 3.79 15.90 5.08
N GLY A 57 2.83 16.82 4.97
CA GLY A 57 1.46 16.53 4.57
C GLY A 57 1.39 15.85 3.19
N VAL A 58 2.14 16.35 2.21
CA VAL A 58 2.22 15.76 0.87
C VAL A 58 2.81 14.35 0.92
N LYS A 59 3.91 14.13 1.67
CA LYS A 59 4.52 12.79 1.82
C LYS A 59 3.56 11.78 2.44
N VAL A 60 2.83 12.19 3.48
CA VAL A 60 1.82 11.35 4.14
C VAL A 60 0.65 11.05 3.20
N ALA A 61 0.19 12.04 2.42
CA ALA A 61 -0.86 11.84 1.43
C ALA A 61 -0.45 10.85 0.33
N ILE A 62 0.77 10.99 -0.21
CA ILE A 62 1.34 10.04 -1.18
C ILE A 62 1.45 8.64 -0.56
N ALA A 63 1.88 8.54 0.70
CA ALA A 63 1.99 7.27 1.40
C ALA A 63 0.62 6.59 1.57
N PHE A 64 -0.40 7.36 1.96
CA PHE A 64 -1.78 6.89 2.09
C PHE A 64 -2.33 6.41 0.74
N ILE A 65 -2.18 7.20 -0.32
CA ILE A 65 -2.65 6.86 -1.67
C ILE A 65 -1.93 5.61 -2.19
N SER A 66 -0.62 5.48 -1.93
CA SER A 66 0.16 4.30 -2.31
C SER A 66 -0.35 3.04 -1.61
N GLY A 67 -0.58 3.10 -0.30
CA GLY A 67 -1.14 1.99 0.47
C GLY A 67 -2.58 1.66 0.05
N PHE A 68 -3.38 2.68 -0.27
CA PHE A 68 -4.74 2.53 -0.78
C PHE A 68 -4.76 1.78 -2.12
N LEU A 69 -3.99 2.24 -3.11
CA LEU A 69 -3.90 1.59 -4.42
C LEU A 69 -3.37 0.16 -4.30
N PHE A 70 -2.35 -0.06 -3.47
CA PHE A 70 -1.82 -1.39 -3.22
C PHE A 70 -2.90 -2.32 -2.68
N ALA A 71 -3.68 -1.89 -1.69
CA ALA A 71 -4.68 -2.73 -1.05
C ALA A 71 -5.88 -3.07 -1.94
N VAL A 72 -6.35 -2.10 -2.73
CA VAL A 72 -7.35 -2.33 -3.78
C VAL A 72 -6.83 -3.38 -4.76
N THR A 73 -5.61 -3.19 -5.27
CA THR A 73 -4.98 -4.12 -6.23
C THR A 73 -4.76 -5.50 -5.63
N TYR A 74 -4.27 -5.57 -4.40
CA TYR A 74 -3.96 -6.79 -3.67
C TYR A 74 -5.22 -7.66 -3.48
N ARG A 75 -6.39 -7.06 -3.22
CA ARG A 75 -7.67 -7.78 -3.14
C ARG A 75 -7.99 -8.52 -4.46
N TYR A 76 -7.70 -7.91 -5.60
CA TYR A 76 -7.91 -8.57 -6.90
C TYR A 76 -6.88 -9.66 -7.19
N ILE A 77 -5.62 -9.48 -6.75
CA ILE A 77 -4.56 -10.49 -6.93
C ILE A 77 -4.89 -11.78 -6.18
N ILE A 78 -5.26 -11.68 -4.90
CA ILE A 78 -5.57 -12.86 -4.06
C ILE A 78 -6.87 -13.57 -4.43
N ARG A 79 -7.71 -12.95 -5.29
CA ARG A 79 -8.95 -13.55 -5.77
C ARG A 79 -8.68 -14.70 -6.76
N THR A 80 -7.64 -14.55 -7.58
CA THR A 80 -7.41 -15.44 -8.73
C THR A 80 -6.53 -16.64 -8.38
N ASP A 81 -5.63 -16.51 -7.41
CA ASP A 81 -4.69 -17.59 -7.06
C ASP A 81 -4.27 -17.51 -5.57
N ASN A 82 -4.18 -18.65 -4.89
CA ASN A 82 -3.64 -18.76 -3.53
C ASN A 82 -2.15 -19.12 -3.53
N ASN A 83 -1.41 -18.69 -4.55
CA ASN A 83 0.02 -18.86 -4.61
C ASN A 83 0.73 -17.78 -3.78
N GLY A 84 1.51 -18.20 -2.76
CA GLY A 84 2.29 -17.30 -1.91
C GLY A 84 3.26 -16.43 -2.69
N HIS A 85 3.83 -16.95 -3.79
CA HIS A 85 4.80 -16.22 -4.61
C HIS A 85 4.20 -14.98 -5.30
N LEU A 86 2.91 -15.01 -5.70
CA LEU A 86 2.24 -13.84 -6.26
C LEU A 86 2.08 -12.71 -5.24
N LYS A 87 1.83 -13.07 -3.97
CA LYS A 87 1.61 -12.09 -2.89
C LYS A 87 2.90 -11.34 -2.55
N ASP A 88 4.01 -12.07 -2.46
CA ASP A 88 5.31 -11.46 -2.16
C ASP A 88 5.85 -10.69 -3.37
N GLY A 89 5.60 -11.19 -4.59
CA GLY A 89 5.88 -10.47 -5.83
C GLY A 89 5.14 -9.13 -5.93
N ALA A 90 3.87 -9.07 -5.49
CA ALA A 90 3.10 -7.83 -5.46
C ALA A 90 3.70 -6.79 -4.49
N VAL A 91 4.12 -7.22 -3.30
CA VAL A 91 4.81 -6.34 -2.33
C VAL A 91 6.12 -5.82 -2.90
N LEU A 92 6.92 -6.70 -3.51
CA LEU A 92 8.18 -6.32 -4.13
C LEU A 92 7.98 -5.33 -5.27
N ALA A 93 7.00 -5.55 -6.16
CA ALA A 93 6.74 -4.65 -7.28
C ALA A 93 6.39 -3.23 -6.80
N PHE A 94 5.44 -3.10 -5.87
CA PHE A 94 5.05 -1.79 -5.33
C PHE A 94 6.16 -1.14 -4.50
N GLY A 95 6.88 -1.94 -3.70
CA GLY A 95 8.00 -1.46 -2.89
C GLY A 95 9.17 -0.96 -3.73
N LEU A 96 9.56 -1.70 -4.77
CA LEU A 96 10.63 -1.31 -5.69
C LEU A 96 10.26 -0.08 -6.51
N VAL A 97 9.06 -0.04 -7.10
CA VAL A 97 8.61 1.13 -7.89
C VAL A 97 8.65 2.40 -7.05
N ARG A 98 8.23 2.34 -5.79
CA ARG A 98 8.33 3.47 -4.86
C ARG A 98 9.77 3.78 -4.44
N GLY A 99 10.55 2.74 -4.16
CA GLY A 99 11.92 2.83 -3.68
C GLY A 99 12.91 3.36 -4.71
N LEU A 100 12.63 3.21 -6.00
CA LEU A 100 13.48 3.71 -7.09
C LEU A 100 13.23 5.18 -7.45
N VAL A 101 12.12 5.79 -7.01
CA VAL A 101 11.82 7.21 -7.31
C VAL A 101 12.96 8.17 -6.94
N PRO A 102 13.64 8.04 -5.78
CA PRO A 102 14.77 8.91 -5.43
C PRO A 102 16.00 8.70 -6.33
N VAL A 103 16.15 7.51 -6.90
CA VAL A 103 17.26 7.18 -7.82
C VAL A 103 17.09 7.94 -9.13
N GLU A 104 15.86 7.94 -9.68
CA GLU A 104 15.53 8.66 -10.91
C GLU A 104 15.73 10.19 -10.78
N LEU A 105 15.52 10.75 -9.58
CA LEU A 105 15.64 12.18 -9.33
C LEU A 105 17.08 12.62 -9.03
N SER A 106 17.99 11.69 -8.76
CA SER A 106 19.34 12.02 -8.28
C SER A 106 20.37 12.03 -9.41
N SER A 107 21.15 13.10 -9.49
CA SER A 107 22.23 13.23 -10.47
C SER A 107 23.49 12.41 -10.12
N ASP A 108 23.71 12.15 -8.82
CA ASP A 108 24.88 11.41 -8.32
C ASP A 108 24.46 10.05 -7.70
N ILE A 109 24.13 9.11 -8.57
CA ILE A 109 23.60 7.80 -8.16
C ILE A 109 24.61 7.06 -7.29
N PHE A 110 25.86 6.96 -7.73
CA PHE A 110 26.89 6.12 -7.09
C PHE A 110 27.26 6.56 -5.67
N HIS A 111 27.15 7.85 -5.36
CA HIS A 111 27.46 8.37 -4.02
C HIS A 111 26.36 8.07 -3.01
N HIS A 112 25.10 8.03 -3.46
CA HIS A 112 23.92 7.88 -2.60
C HIS A 112 23.25 6.50 -2.67
N LEU A 113 23.85 5.54 -3.38
CA LEU A 113 23.34 4.15 -3.53
C LEU A 113 22.92 3.53 -2.19
N GLY A 114 23.71 3.70 -1.13
CA GLY A 114 23.40 3.15 0.19
C GLY A 114 22.11 3.75 0.80
N GLN A 115 21.91 5.06 0.65
CA GLN A 115 20.71 5.74 1.14
C GLN A 115 19.47 5.35 0.33
N PHE A 116 19.61 5.18 -0.99
CA PHE A 116 18.52 4.72 -1.84
C PHE A 116 18.11 3.28 -1.52
N ALA A 117 19.08 2.40 -1.27
CA ALA A 117 18.81 1.02 -0.88
C ALA A 117 18.00 0.96 0.43
N ILE A 118 18.38 1.77 1.42
CA ILE A 118 17.64 1.88 2.69
C ILE A 118 16.21 2.36 2.43
N LEU A 119 16.02 3.43 1.66
CA LEU A 119 14.68 3.96 1.36
C LEU A 119 13.79 2.94 0.61
N GLY A 120 14.40 2.15 -0.27
CA GLY A 120 13.72 1.06 -0.97
C GLY A 120 13.28 -0.05 -0.02
N ILE A 121 14.17 -0.47 0.89
CA ILE A 121 13.86 -1.48 1.91
C ILE A 121 12.74 -0.98 2.83
N GLU A 122 12.79 0.28 3.29
CA GLU A 122 11.72 0.90 4.09
C GLU A 122 10.36 0.86 3.37
N SER A 123 10.36 1.14 2.06
CA SER A 123 9.16 1.09 1.23
C SER A 123 8.59 -0.34 1.15
N ILE A 124 9.45 -1.34 0.93
CA ILE A 124 9.06 -2.76 0.92
C ILE A 124 8.46 -3.17 2.27
N ILE A 125 9.10 -2.77 3.39
CA ILE A 125 8.62 -3.06 4.74
C ILE A 125 7.22 -2.46 4.96
N CYS A 126 6.99 -1.20 4.54
CA CYS A 126 5.66 -0.59 4.66
C CYS A 126 4.58 -1.35 3.89
N PHE A 127 4.86 -1.78 2.67
CA PHE A 127 3.92 -2.59 1.87
C PHE A 127 3.73 -4.00 2.46
N MET A 128 4.77 -4.58 3.05
CA MET A 128 4.67 -5.86 3.77
C MET A 128 3.75 -5.73 4.99
N VAL A 129 3.88 -4.67 5.79
CA VAL A 129 2.99 -4.39 6.93
C VAL A 129 1.55 -4.22 6.45
N ALA A 130 1.33 -3.45 5.38
CA ALA A 130 0.00 -3.28 4.78
C ALA A 130 -0.59 -4.63 4.33
N ARG A 131 0.19 -5.50 3.68
CA ARG A 131 -0.21 -6.87 3.31
C ARG A 131 -0.64 -7.68 4.53
N VAL A 132 0.16 -7.69 5.60
CA VAL A 132 -0.17 -8.44 6.82
C VAL A 132 -1.46 -7.93 7.46
N CYS A 133 -1.65 -6.61 7.55
CA CYS A 133 -2.89 -6.02 8.03
C CYS A 133 -4.11 -6.41 7.19
N LEU A 134 -3.97 -6.43 5.86
CA LEU A 134 -5.04 -6.86 4.96
C LEU A 134 -5.35 -8.35 5.13
N GLU A 135 -4.33 -9.21 5.18
CA GLU A 135 -4.54 -10.65 5.41
C GLU A 135 -5.21 -10.92 6.76
N PHE A 136 -4.88 -10.15 7.79
CA PHE A 136 -5.58 -10.21 9.06
C PHE A 136 -7.05 -9.77 8.93
N ALA A 137 -7.32 -8.67 8.23
CA ALA A 137 -8.68 -8.20 7.98
C ALA A 137 -9.52 -9.20 7.17
N PHE A 138 -8.92 -9.87 6.19
CA PHE A 138 -9.56 -10.94 5.43
C PHE A 138 -9.85 -12.17 6.31
N LYS A 139 -8.88 -12.63 7.11
CA LYS A 139 -9.06 -13.77 8.02
C LYS A 139 -10.14 -13.51 9.08
N ARG A 140 -10.28 -12.26 9.54
CA ARG A 140 -11.32 -11.86 10.51
C ARG A 140 -12.70 -11.67 9.88
N GLY A 141 -12.82 -11.83 8.55
CA GLY A 141 -14.07 -11.58 7.81
C GLY A 141 -14.50 -10.12 7.78
N TRP A 142 -13.60 -9.18 8.13
CA TRP A 142 -13.90 -7.74 8.11
C TRP A 142 -14.06 -7.20 6.69
N ILE A 143 -13.39 -7.82 5.73
CA ILE A 143 -13.56 -7.56 4.30
C ILE A 143 -13.84 -8.91 3.65
N LYS A 144 -14.93 -8.99 2.88
CA LYS A 144 -15.21 -10.20 2.12
C LYS A 144 -14.30 -10.22 0.89
N LEU A 145 -13.56 -11.32 0.68
CA LEU A 145 -12.89 -11.52 -0.60
C LEU A 145 -13.93 -11.47 -1.72
N PHE A 146 -15.05 -12.18 -1.55
CA PHE A 146 -16.25 -12.12 -2.38
C PHE A 146 -17.53 -12.45 -1.59
N SER A 147 -18.69 -12.01 -2.10
CA SER A 147 -20.04 -12.48 -1.72
C SER A 147 -20.68 -13.21 -2.88
#